data_AF-Q8R768-F1
#
_entry.id   AF-Q8R768-F1
#
_cell.length_a   1.000
_cell.length_b   1.000
_cell.length_c   1.000
_cell.angle_alpha   90.00
_cell.angle_beta   90.00
_cell.angle_gamma   90.00
#
_symmetry.space_group_name_H-M   'P 1'
#
loop_
_entity.id
_entity.type
_entity.pdbx_description
1 polymer ?
#
loop_
_entity_poly.entity_id
_entity_poly.type
_entity_poly.pdbx_seq_one_letter_code
_entity_poly.pdbx_strand_id
1 'polypeptide(L)' 'MLYERERVNGMWQLLHFIRQYFTVYMFAIVFIVGIYEAFVEPKFLKRKGLDRDSRICKGIGIFYILIGVIALILRILFPM' A
#
# COMPACT_ATOMS: atom_id res chain seq x y z
N MET A 1 38.39 -5.34 14.62
CA MET A 1 37.22 -4.77 15.32
C MET A 1 36.55 -3.61 14.56
N LEU A 2 37.29 -2.63 14.00
CA LEU A 2 36.68 -1.56 13.17
C LEU A 2 36.05 -2.10 11.86
N TYR A 3 36.70 -3.06 11.20
CA TYR A 3 36.21 -3.65 9.95
C TYR A 3 34.86 -4.40 10.07
N GLU A 4 34.62 -5.10 11.17
CA GLU A 4 33.32 -5.74 11.40
C GLU A 4 32.22 -4.72 11.72
N ARG A 5 32.56 -3.65 12.45
CA ARG A 5 31.60 -2.57 12.76
C ARG A 5 31.16 -1.84 11.48
N GLU A 6 32.06 -1.59 10.53
CA GLU A 6 31.69 -0.99 9.24
C GLU A 6 30.83 -1.93 8.36
N ARG A 7 31.14 -3.23 8.33
CA ARG A 7 30.30 -4.22 7.62
C ARG A 7 28.90 -4.33 8.20
N VAL A 8 28.78 -4.32 9.53
CA VAL A 8 27.48 -4.34 10.21
C VAL A 8 26.70 -3.07 9.88
N ASN A 9 27.32 -1.90 9.94
CA ASN A 9 26.67 -0.62 9.60
C ASN A 9 26.20 -0.55 8.14
N GLY A 10 27.02 -1.03 7.19
CA GLY A 10 26.64 -1.10 5.77
C GLY A 10 25.47 -2.06 5.52
N MET A 11 25.44 -3.20 6.22
CA MET A 11 24.34 -4.16 6.13
C MET A 11 23.03 -3.59 6.70
N TRP A 12 23.08 -2.86 7.83
CA TRP A 12 21.92 -2.17 8.38
C TRP A 12 21.39 -1.08 7.45
N GLN A 13 22.27 -0.26 6.86
CA GLN A 13 21.87 0.78 5.90
C GLN A 13 21.17 0.18 4.66
N LEU A 14 21.69 -0.93 4.13
CA LEU A 14 21.08 -1.64 3.02
C LEU A 14 19.68 -2.18 3.38
N LEU A 15 19.54 -2.78 4.57
CA LEU A 15 18.25 -3.29 5.06
C LEU A 15 17.22 -2.15 5.24
N HIS A 16 17.64 -1.01 5.77
CA HIS A 16 16.78 0.17 5.89
C HIS A 16 16.33 0.70 4.52
N PHE A 17 17.25 0.75 3.54
CA PHE A 17 16.94 1.18 2.19
C PHE A 17 15.92 0.25 1.50
N ILE A 18 16.15 -1.06 1.57
CA ILE A 18 15.25 -2.08 1.00
C ILE A 18 13.87 -1.97 1.67
N ARG A 19 13.83 -1.89 3.01
CA ARG A 19 12.58 -1.72 3.76
C ARG A 19 11.82 -0.47 3.32
N GLN A 20 12.52 0.65 3.11
CA GLN A 20 11.88 1.89 2.70
C GLN A 20 11.28 1.79 1.28
N TYR A 21 12.03 1.23 0.33
CA TYR A 21 11.57 1.01 -1.04
C TYR A 21 10.38 0.05 -1.11
N PHE A 22 10.46 -1.07 -0.38
CA PHE A 22 9.40 -2.06 -0.32
C PHE A 22 8.11 -1.47 0.29
N THR A 23 8.25 -0.61 1.31
CA THR A 23 7.11 0.08 1.91
C THR A 23 6.42 1.02 0.92
N VAL A 24 7.18 1.82 0.17
CA VAL A 24 6.63 2.75 -0.84
C VAL A 24 5.98 1.96 -1.99
N TYR A 25 6.62 0.88 -2.43
CA TYR A 25 6.09 0.01 -3.48
C TYR A 25 4.77 -0.65 -3.08
N MET A 26 4.72 -1.26 -1.89
CA MET A 26 3.50 -1.86 -1.35
C MET A 26 2.39 -0.83 -1.20
N PHE A 27 2.73 0.38 -0.74
CA PHE A 27 1.78 1.47 -0.65
C PHE A 27 1.16 1.82 -2.00
N ALA A 28 1.99 1.97 -3.04
CA ALA A 28 1.53 2.27 -4.39
C ALA A 28 0.60 1.18 -4.93
N ILE A 29 0.93 -0.11 -4.73
CA ILE A 29 0.08 -1.22 -5.13
C ILE A 29 -1.28 -1.16 -4.44
N VAL A 30 -1.30 -1.02 -3.12
CA VAL A 30 -2.53 -0.94 -2.33
C VAL A 30 -3.43 0.21 -2.83
N PHE A 31 -2.83 1.35 -3.16
CA PHE A 31 -3.56 2.50 -3.69
C PHE A 31 -4.14 2.25 -5.09
N ILE A 32 -3.34 1.69 -5.99
CA ILE A 32 -3.76 1.38 -7.37
C ILE A 32 -4.88 0.34 -7.37
N VAL A 33 -4.72 -0.73 -6.59
CA VAL A 33 -5.74 -1.79 -6.44
C VAL A 33 -7.01 -1.22 -5.82
N GLY A 34 -6.90 -0.43 -4.76
CA GLY A 34 -8.07 0.22 -4.13
C GLY A 34 -8.84 1.13 -5.09
N ILE A 35 -8.14 1.93 -5.91
CA ILE A 35 -8.77 2.76 -6.94
C ILE A 35 -9.43 1.89 -8.02
N TYR A 36 -8.75 0.83 -8.47
CA TYR A 36 -9.29 -0.08 -9.47
C TYR A 36 -10.58 -0.75 -8.98
N GLU A 37 -10.58 -1.32 -7.79
CA GLU A 37 -11.76 -1.95 -7.18
C GLU A 37 -12.88 -0.94 -6.85
N ALA A 38 -12.55 0.31 -6.53
CA ALA A 38 -13.55 1.32 -6.22
C ALA A 38 -14.25 1.90 -7.47
N PHE A 39 -13.56 1.96 -8.61
CA PHE A 39 -14.05 2.70 -9.79
C PHE A 39 -14.21 1.86 -11.05
N VAL A 40 -13.35 0.87 -11.28
CA VAL A 40 -13.31 0.08 -12.51
C VAL A 40 -14.14 -1.19 -12.37
N GLU A 41 -13.88 -1.98 -11.34
CA GLU A 41 -14.60 -3.24 -11.07
C GLU A 41 -16.12 -3.08 -10.90
N PRO A 42 -16.63 -2.06 -10.18
CA PRO A 42 -18.06 -1.90 -9.97
C PRO A 42 -18.80 -1.59 -11.27
N LYS A 43 -18.15 -0.90 -12.23
CA LYS A 43 -18.70 -0.64 -13.55
C LYS A 43 -18.81 -1.92 -14.38
N PHE A 44 -17.84 -2.82 -14.25
CA PHE A 44 -17.84 -4.10 -14.95
C PHE A 44 -18.89 -5.05 -14.38
N LEU A 45 -19.01 -5.13 -13.06
CA LEU A 45 -20.01 -5.96 -12.38
C LEU A 45 -21.44 -5.49 -12.63
N LYS A 46 -21.68 -4.18 -12.70
CA LYS A 46 -22.99 -3.62 -13.08
C LYS A 46 -23.42 -4.02 -14.48
N ARG A 47 -22.48 -4.05 -15.44
CA ARG A 47 -22.77 -4.50 -16.81
C ARG A 47 -23.18 -5.98 -16.88
N LYS A 48 -22.81 -6.78 -15.88
CA LYS A 48 -23.18 -8.21 -15.78
C LYS A 48 -24.45 -8.45 -14.95
N GLY A 49 -25.11 -7.41 -14.43
CA GLY A 49 -26.30 -7.53 -13.58
C GLY A 49 -26.02 -7.94 -12.12
N LEU A 50 -24.75 -7.93 -11.69
CA LEU A 50 -24.35 -8.25 -10.31
C LEU A 50 -24.30 -6.96 -9.45
N ASP A 51 -25.46 -6.36 -9.19
CA ASP A 51 -25.56 -5.08 -8.48
C ASP A 51 -25.24 -5.17 -6.97
N ARG A 52 -25.42 -6.34 -6.35
CA ARG A 52 -25.02 -6.56 -4.94
C ARG A 52 -23.50 -6.61 -4.81
N ASP A 53 -22.85 -7.40 -5.65
CA ASP A 53 -21.39 -7.59 -5.61
C ASP A 53 -20.65 -6.33 -6.04
N SER A 54 -21.19 -5.57 -6.99
CA SER A 54 -20.69 -4.25 -7.37
C SER A 54 -20.60 -3.28 -6.19
N ARG A 55 -21.61 -3.26 -5.30
CA ARG A 55 -21.60 -2.40 -4.11
C ARG A 55 -20.59 -2.86 -3.06
N ILE A 56 -20.44 -4.16 -2.88
CA ILE A 56 -19.47 -4.74 -1.94
C ILE A 56 -18.05 -4.43 -2.43
N CYS A 57 -17.75 -4.67 -3.70
CA CYS A 57 -16.45 -4.41 -4.29
C CYS A 57 -16.08 -2.91 -4.24
N LYS A 58 -17.05 -2.03 -4.51
CA LYS A 58 -16.86 -0.59 -4.32
C LYS A 58 -16.54 -0.22 -2.86
N GLY A 59 -17.20 -0.86 -1.90
CA GLY A 59 -16.92 -0.68 -0.47
C GLY A 59 -15.52 -1.16 -0.08
N ILE A 60 -15.09 -2.31 -0.59
CA ILE A 60 -13.76 -2.88 -0.36
C ILE A 60 -12.69 -1.95 -0.96
N GLY A 61 -12.86 -1.48 -2.19
CA GLY A 61 -11.94 -0.53 -2.81
C GLY A 61 -11.82 0.79 -2.03
N ILE A 62 -12.94 1.34 -1.53
CA ILE A 62 -12.93 2.53 -0.66
C ILE A 62 -12.18 2.25 0.64
N PHE A 63 -12.38 1.07 1.25
CA PHE A 63 -11.68 0.67 2.47
C PHE A 63 -10.17 0.57 2.25
N TYR A 64 -9.73 0.01 1.13
CA TYR A 64 -8.32 -0.04 0.75
C TYR A 64 -7.71 1.36 0.59
N ILE A 65 -8.42 2.28 -0.06
CA ILE A 65 -7.98 3.69 -0.18
C ILE A 65 -7.89 4.33 1.21
N LEU A 66 -8.87 4.08 2.07
CA LEU A 66 -8.94 4.67 3.42
C LEU A 66 -7.79 4.18 4.31
N ILE A 67 -7.46 2.89 4.28
CA ILE A 67 -6.27 2.34 4.96
C ILE A 67 -5.00 2.97 4.40
N GLY A 68 -4.88 3.08 3.08
CA GLY A 68 -3.74 3.75 2.44
C GLY A 68 -3.57 5.19 2.95
N VAL A 69 -4.65 5.98 2.99
CA VAL A 69 -4.59 7.35 3.51
C VAL A 69 -4.18 7.40 4.98
N ILE A 70 -4.74 6.53 5.84
CA ILE A 70 -4.36 6.45 7.25
C ILE A 70 -2.88 6.09 7.42
N ALA A 71 -2.39 5.08 6.69
CA ALA A 71 -0.99 4.67 6.74
C ALA A 71 -0.04 5.79 6.29
N LEU A 72 -0.44 6.60 5.31
CA LEU A 72 0.32 7.76 4.86
C LEU A 72 0.36 8.85 5.94
N ILE A 73 -0.78 9.14 6.56
CA ILE A 73 -0.87 10.12 7.67
C ILE A 73 0.02 9.66 8.84
N LEU A 74 -0.06 8.39 9.24
CA LEU A 74 0.77 7.84 10.31
C LEU A 74 2.27 7.94 10.00
N ARG A 75 2.66 7.70 8.74
CA ARG A 75 4.07 7.85 8.31
C ARG A 75 4.53 9.31 8.32
N ILE A 76 3.66 10.26 8.02
CA ILE A 76 3.97 11.70 8.11
C ILE A 76 4.05 12.15 9.57
N LEU A 77 3.13 11.68 10.42
CA LEU A 77 3.05 12.07 11.84
C LEU A 77 4.15 11.42 12.70
N PHE A 78 4.55 10.20 12.35
CA PHE A 78 5.63 9.46 13.01
C PHE A 78 6.70 9.07 11.99
N PRO A 79 7.58 10.02 11.61
CA PRO A 79 8.76 9.72 10.81
C PRO A 79 9.82 9.07 11.72
N MET A 80 9.57 7.83 12.17
CA MET A 80 10.58 7.00 12.84
C MET A 80 11.30 6.10 11.84
#